data_AF-A0A538J937-F1
#
_entry.id   AF-A0A538J937-F1
#
_cell.length_a   1.000
_cell.length_b   1.000
_cell.length_c   1.000
_cell.angle_alpha   90.00
_cell.angle_beta   90.00
_cell.angle_gamma   90.00
#
_symmetry.space_group_name_H-M   'P 1'
#
loop_
_entity.id
_entity.type
_entity.pdbx_description
1 polymer ?
#
loop_
_entity_poly.entity_id
_entity_poly.type
_entity_poly.pdbx_seq_one_letter_code
_entity_poly.pdbx_strand_id
1 'polypeptide(L)'
;MNIGEGVRSANRDRVVGWRAWTVIETKDGVRLGSVIYDTVWQPTEQAIAVCHCDRSHDAPAIACTCGFHAAWDPVDALTYLHGRDEPRTLCRVLGEVRLSGPVVETEGGYRGAAAYPLRLYANDLEVVATLESIYGVPVRSPGCESGFATSSIAASAGSSPSSCSAARTLSWRTAASG
;
A
#
# COMPACT_ATOMS: atom_id res chain seq x y z
N MET A 1 4.18 11.48 18.66
CA MET A 1 5.52 11.38 18.04
C MET A 1 5.81 12.72 17.39
N ASN A 2 6.91 13.37 17.78
CA ASN A 2 7.38 14.61 17.17
C ASN A 2 7.90 14.27 15.78
N ILE A 3 7.17 14.65 14.73
CA ILE A 3 7.58 14.39 13.33
C ILE A 3 8.57 15.47 12.86
N GLY A 4 9.58 15.70 13.71
CA GLY A 4 10.82 16.45 13.45
C GLY A 4 10.66 17.94 13.19
N GLU A 5 11.31 18.73 14.05
CA GLU A 5 11.80 20.05 13.66
C GLU A 5 12.58 19.94 12.33
N GLY A 6 12.49 20.94 11.46
CA GLY A 6 13.21 20.89 10.19
C GLY A 6 14.71 20.86 10.45
N VAL A 7 15.39 19.81 9.98
CA VAL A 7 16.83 19.65 10.18
C VAL A 7 17.58 20.51 9.15
N ARG A 8 17.18 20.43 7.87
CA ARG A 8 17.81 21.16 6.75
C ARG A 8 16.84 21.33 5.57
N SER A 9 17.11 22.29 4.68
CA SER A 9 16.51 22.29 3.34
C SER A 9 17.22 21.26 2.47
N ALA A 10 16.47 20.42 1.76
CA ALA A 10 17.03 19.43 0.85
C ALA A 10 17.30 20.09 -0.51
N ASN A 11 18.54 20.00 -1.01
CA ASN A 11 18.91 20.44 -2.37
C ASN A 11 18.45 19.42 -3.43
N ARG A 12 17.19 18.98 -3.34
CA ARG A 12 16.55 18.04 -4.26
C ARG A 12 15.17 18.59 -4.58
N ASP A 13 14.96 18.99 -5.83
CA ASP A 13 13.69 19.57 -6.30
C ASP A 13 12.52 18.57 -6.21
N ARG A 14 12.84 17.27 -6.06
CA ARG A 14 11.89 16.16 -5.87
C ARG A 14 12.49 15.09 -4.98
N VAL A 15 11.71 14.61 -4.02
CA VAL A 15 12.06 13.46 -3.18
C VAL A 15 10.87 12.50 -3.09
N VAL A 16 11.14 11.24 -2.78
CA VAL A 16 10.12 10.22 -2.56
C VAL A 16 10.19 9.74 -1.12
N GLY A 17 9.04 9.53 -0.51
CA GLY A 17 8.90 8.91 0.81
C GLY A 17 7.55 8.22 0.94
N TRP A 18 7.21 7.81 2.16
CA TRP A 18 6.03 7.03 2.48
C TRP A 18 4.96 7.86 3.18
N ARG A 19 3.71 7.62 2.86
CA ARG A 19 2.58 8.33 3.46
C ARG A 19 1.36 7.43 3.56
N ALA A 20 0.57 7.65 4.60
CA ALA A 20 -0.77 7.12 4.72
C ALA A 20 -1.83 8.17 4.31
N TRP A 21 -2.92 7.69 3.75
CA TRP A 21 -4.11 8.48 3.43
C TRP A 21 -5.35 7.80 3.99
N THR A 22 -6.36 8.60 4.28
CA THR A 22 -7.74 8.10 4.33
C THR A 22 -8.26 7.98 2.90
N VAL A 23 -9.09 6.98 2.64
CA VAL A 23 -9.95 6.93 1.45
C VAL A 23 -11.32 7.38 1.91
N ILE A 24 -11.83 8.46 1.33
CA ILE A 24 -13.07 9.10 1.76
C ILE A 24 -14.07 9.20 0.61
N GLU A 25 -15.34 9.11 0.94
CA GLU A 25 -16.41 9.46 0.01
C GLU A 25 -16.65 10.98 0.02
N THR A 26 -16.65 11.59 -1.16
CA THR A 26 -16.98 12.99 -1.37
C THR A 26 -18.14 13.12 -2.36
N LYS A 27 -18.73 14.32 -2.47
CA LYS A 27 -19.77 14.60 -3.48
C LYS A 27 -19.30 14.33 -4.92
N ASP A 28 -17.99 14.38 -5.17
CA ASP A 28 -17.37 14.21 -6.48
C ASP A 28 -16.78 12.78 -6.63
N GLY A 29 -17.16 11.86 -5.74
CA GLY A 29 -16.71 10.47 -5.68
C GLY A 29 -15.61 10.21 -4.65
N VAL A 30 -15.01 9.02 -4.72
CA VAL A 30 -13.92 8.59 -3.82
C VAL A 30 -12.69 9.48 -3.98
N ARG A 31 -12.06 9.86 -2.86
CA ARG A 31 -10.82 10.66 -2.83
C ARG A 31 -9.87 10.16 -1.76
N LEU A 32 -8.59 10.47 -1.92
CA LEU A 32 -7.61 10.43 -0.85
C LEU A 32 -7.77 11.68 0.04
N GLY A 33 -7.79 11.46 1.34
CA GLY A 33 -7.79 12.48 2.37
C GLY A 33 -6.52 12.46 3.21
N SER A 34 -6.24 13.57 3.88
CA SER A 34 -5.22 13.58 4.94
C SER A 34 -5.72 12.81 6.16
N VAL A 35 -4.79 12.11 6.81
CA VAL A 35 -5.02 11.39 8.07
C VAL A 35 -5.12 12.30 9.30
N ILE A 36 -4.75 13.58 9.19
CA ILE A 36 -4.66 14.55 10.30
C ILE A 36 -5.49 15.82 10.04
N TYR A 37 -5.61 16.25 8.77
CA TYR A 37 -6.25 17.51 8.39
C TYR A 37 -7.38 17.29 7.39
N ASP A 38 -8.25 18.28 7.24
CA ASP A 38 -9.36 18.29 6.26
C ASP A 38 -8.89 18.58 4.83
N THR A 39 -7.77 17.97 4.41
CA THR A 39 -7.21 18.13 3.07
C THR A 39 -7.63 16.97 2.19
N VAL A 40 -8.38 17.28 1.13
CA VAL A 40 -8.75 16.34 0.07
C VAL A 40 -7.75 16.46 -1.09
N TRP A 41 -7.24 15.34 -1.58
CA TRP A 41 -6.29 15.29 -2.68
C TRP A 41 -7.03 15.13 -3.99
N GLN A 42 -6.90 16.09 -4.89
CA GLN A 42 -7.57 16.03 -6.17
C GLN A 42 -6.86 15.07 -7.13
N PRO A 43 -7.61 14.29 -7.93
CA PRO A 43 -7.02 13.43 -8.96
C PRO A 43 -6.26 14.27 -9.99
N THR A 44 -5.13 13.76 -10.49
CA THR A 44 -4.28 14.40 -11.52
C THR A 44 -3.64 15.74 -11.16
N GLU A 45 -3.88 16.25 -9.95
CA GLU A 45 -3.35 17.53 -9.46
C GLU A 45 -2.43 17.34 -8.26
N GLN A 46 -1.32 18.07 -8.22
CA GLN A 46 -0.47 18.07 -7.03
C GLN A 46 -1.18 18.81 -5.90
N ALA A 47 -1.21 18.19 -4.71
CA ALA A 47 -1.64 18.89 -3.51
C ALA A 47 -0.60 19.95 -3.17
N ILE A 48 -1.04 21.19 -2.90
CA ILE A 48 -0.16 22.32 -2.55
C ILE A 48 -0.29 22.63 -1.06
N ALA A 49 0.85 22.69 -0.39
CA ALA A 49 0.91 22.89 1.04
C ALA A 49 0.61 24.35 1.37
N VAL A 50 -0.14 24.53 2.45
CA VAL A 50 -0.36 25.83 3.07
C VAL A 50 -0.14 25.70 4.57
N CYS A 51 0.42 26.73 5.17
CA CYS A 51 0.52 26.77 6.62
C CYS A 51 -0.84 27.16 7.21
N HIS A 52 -1.36 26.30 8.10
CA HIS A 52 -2.63 26.54 8.78
C HIS A 52 -2.45 27.33 10.08
N CYS A 53 -1.23 27.40 10.61
CA CYS A 53 -0.91 28.14 11.84
C CYS A 53 -0.64 29.63 11.56
N ASP A 54 0.01 29.93 10.43
CA ASP A 54 0.37 31.29 10.03
C ASP A 54 0.50 31.37 8.50
N ARG A 55 -0.25 32.25 7.85
CA ARG A 55 -0.22 32.45 6.39
C ARG A 55 0.89 33.41 5.94
N SER A 56 1.70 33.94 6.86
CA SER A 56 2.77 34.91 6.58
C SER A 56 4.00 34.29 5.90
N HIS A 57 4.12 32.96 5.90
CA HIS A 57 5.25 32.26 5.30
C HIS A 57 4.80 31.15 4.34
N ASP A 58 5.66 30.86 3.38
CA ASP A 58 5.47 29.73 2.47
C ASP A 58 5.65 28.40 3.21
N ALA A 59 4.92 27.37 2.75
CA ALA A 59 5.05 26.02 3.27
C ALA A 59 5.90 25.15 2.32
N PRO A 60 6.85 24.36 2.83
CA PRO A 60 7.25 24.21 4.22
C PRO A 60 8.26 25.28 4.66
N ALA A 61 8.10 25.78 5.88
CA ALA A 61 9.15 26.53 6.58
C ALA A 61 9.93 25.61 7.54
N ILE A 62 11.24 25.84 7.66
CA ILE A 62 12.15 25.03 8.51
C ILE A 62 11.67 25.02 9.97
N ALA A 63 11.36 26.19 10.54
CA ALA A 63 10.94 26.37 11.93
C ALA A 63 9.42 26.13 12.18
N CYS A 64 8.68 25.65 11.17
CA CYS A 64 7.27 25.30 11.28
C CYS A 64 7.11 23.78 11.07
N THR A 65 5.93 23.22 11.32
CA THR A 65 5.59 21.81 11.01
C THR A 65 4.74 21.66 9.75
N CYS A 66 4.43 22.77 9.07
CA CYS A 66 3.66 22.80 7.82
C CYS A 66 4.37 22.05 6.68
N GLY A 67 3.60 21.73 5.63
CA GLY A 67 4.06 20.93 4.49
C GLY A 67 3.42 19.55 4.45
N PHE A 68 3.56 18.87 3.32
CA PHE A 68 3.18 17.47 3.21
C PHE A 68 4.29 16.58 3.74
N HIS A 69 3.98 15.82 4.78
CA HIS A 69 4.89 14.86 5.38
C HIS A 69 4.99 13.58 4.53
N ALA A 70 6.22 13.09 4.39
CA ALA A 70 6.56 11.78 3.83
C ALA A 70 7.67 11.16 4.68
N ALA A 71 7.44 9.97 5.23
CA ALA A 71 8.43 9.23 6.01
C ALA A 71 9.51 8.60 5.12
N TRP A 72 10.70 8.34 5.66
CA TRP A 72 11.71 7.56 4.93
C TRP A 72 11.40 6.07 4.86
N ASP A 73 10.94 5.53 5.98
CA ASP A 73 10.61 4.11 6.12
C ASP A 73 9.09 3.91 6.11
N PRO A 74 8.55 2.90 5.40
CA PRO A 74 7.13 2.59 5.44
C PRO A 74 6.61 2.30 6.86
N VAL A 75 7.44 1.74 7.75
CA VAL A 75 7.07 1.40 9.14
C VAL A 75 6.59 2.63 9.91
N ASP A 76 7.23 3.77 9.71
CA ASP A 76 6.82 5.02 10.36
C ASP A 76 5.45 5.49 9.85
N ALA A 77 5.20 5.33 8.56
CA ALA A 77 3.91 5.67 7.95
C ALA A 77 2.78 4.70 8.32
N LEU A 78 3.09 3.43 8.64
CA LEU A 78 2.09 2.42 9.05
C LEU A 78 1.33 2.83 10.32
N THR A 79 1.96 3.62 11.20
CA THR A 79 1.31 4.12 12.43
C THR A 79 0.03 4.91 12.15
N TYR A 80 -0.11 5.48 10.95
CA TYR A 80 -1.28 6.25 10.51
C TYR A 80 -2.37 5.42 9.81
N LEU A 81 -2.15 4.12 9.60
CA LEU A 81 -3.20 3.20 9.14
C LEU A 81 -4.20 2.86 10.25
N HIS A 82 -3.87 3.20 11.50
CA HIS A 82 -4.76 3.04 12.64
C HIS A 82 -5.12 4.43 13.18
N GLY A 83 -6.40 4.72 13.34
CA GLY A 83 -6.86 6.03 13.81
C GLY A 83 -8.38 6.13 13.86
N ARG A 84 -8.87 7.27 14.35
CA ARG A 84 -10.30 7.58 14.29
C ARG A 84 -10.68 7.86 12.85
N ASP A 85 -11.70 7.17 12.38
CA ASP A 85 -12.30 7.42 11.08
C ASP A 85 -13.49 8.36 11.22
N GLU A 86 -13.58 9.32 10.31
CA GLU A 86 -14.75 10.17 10.17
C GLU A 86 -15.88 9.40 9.47
N PRO A 87 -17.16 9.83 9.57
CA PRO A 87 -18.29 9.08 9.02
C PRO A 87 -18.24 8.74 7.53
N ARG A 88 -17.35 9.37 6.74
CA ARG A 88 -17.18 9.13 5.30
C ARG A 88 -15.88 8.42 4.94
N THR A 89 -15.09 8.00 5.93
CA THR A 89 -13.87 7.24 5.67
C THR A 89 -14.25 5.80 5.34
N LEU A 90 -13.86 5.35 4.15
CA LEU A 90 -14.05 3.98 3.67
C LEU A 90 -12.95 3.06 4.22
N CYS A 91 -11.70 3.50 4.12
CA CYS A 91 -10.53 2.79 4.64
C CYS A 91 -9.31 3.72 4.74
N ARG A 92 -8.17 3.15 5.10
CA ARG A 92 -6.86 3.82 5.04
C ARG A 92 -5.92 3.03 4.15
N VAL A 93 -5.09 3.75 3.41
CA VAL A 93 -4.13 3.20 2.45
C VAL A 93 -2.74 3.74 2.72
N LEU A 94 -1.72 2.93 2.44
CA LEU A 94 -0.31 3.32 2.48
C LEU A 94 0.17 3.54 1.05
N GLY A 95 1.22 4.34 0.86
CA GLY A 95 1.86 4.43 -0.43
C GLY A 95 3.10 5.30 -0.45
N GLU A 96 3.74 5.29 -1.62
CA GLU A 96 4.83 6.19 -1.94
C GLU A 96 4.24 7.52 -2.41
N VAL A 97 4.82 8.62 -1.93
CA VAL A 97 4.47 9.98 -2.33
C VAL A 97 5.69 10.69 -2.87
N ARG A 98 5.52 11.39 -3.99
CA ARG A 98 6.51 12.34 -4.50
C ARG A 98 6.24 13.69 -3.88
N LEU A 99 7.23 14.23 -3.19
CA LEU A 99 7.28 15.63 -2.82
C LEU A 99 8.01 16.42 -3.90
N SER A 100 7.60 17.66 -4.14
CA SER A 100 8.20 18.53 -5.17
C SER A 100 8.22 19.99 -4.72
N GLY A 101 9.11 20.78 -5.32
CA GLY A 101 9.34 22.17 -4.93
C GLY A 101 10.25 22.27 -3.70
N PRO A 102 10.10 23.30 -2.86
CA PRO A 102 10.83 23.37 -1.59
C PRO A 102 10.56 22.14 -0.72
N VAL A 103 11.64 21.51 -0.28
CA VAL A 103 11.62 20.34 0.60
C VAL A 103 12.51 20.60 1.81
N VAL A 104 11.98 20.26 2.98
CA VAL A 104 12.69 20.27 4.26
C VAL A 104 12.86 18.84 4.72
N GLU A 105 14.08 18.45 5.05
CA GLU A 105 14.40 17.18 5.68
C GLU A 105 14.10 17.27 7.18
N THR A 106 13.48 16.23 7.73
CA THR A 106 13.16 16.09 9.16
C THR A 106 13.81 14.82 9.69
N GLU A 107 13.79 14.63 11.01
CA GLU A 107 14.42 13.46 11.65
C GLU A 107 13.88 12.10 11.15
N GLY A 108 12.62 12.06 10.70
CA GLY A 108 11.96 10.82 10.24
C GLY A 108 11.54 10.85 8.77
N GLY A 109 11.97 11.85 7.99
CA GLY A 109 11.46 12.00 6.64
C GLY A 109 11.66 13.37 6.00
N TYR A 110 10.62 13.80 5.29
CA TYR A 110 10.58 15.02 4.52
C TYR A 110 9.25 15.76 4.71
N ARG A 111 9.30 17.09 4.57
CA ARG A 111 8.15 17.96 4.38
C ARG A 111 8.29 18.67 3.03
N GLY A 112 7.26 18.61 2.20
CA GLY A 112 7.29 19.18 0.85
C GLY A 112 6.23 20.25 0.62
N ALA A 113 6.51 21.16 -0.30
CA ALA A 113 5.60 22.22 -0.73
C ALA A 113 4.47 21.69 -1.62
N ALA A 114 4.76 20.70 -2.46
CA ALA A 114 3.78 20.00 -3.26
C ALA A 114 3.92 18.49 -3.09
N ALA A 115 2.82 17.76 -3.27
CA ALA A 115 2.81 16.31 -3.16
C ALA A 115 1.84 15.63 -4.12
N TYR A 116 2.21 14.44 -4.61
CA TYR A 116 1.32 13.58 -5.40
C TYR A 116 1.64 12.09 -5.12
N PRO A 117 0.63 11.21 -4.99
CA PRO A 117 0.89 9.78 -4.83
C PRO A 117 1.65 9.25 -6.05
N LEU A 118 2.59 8.34 -5.83
CA LEU A 118 3.30 7.63 -6.90
C LEU A 118 2.85 6.17 -7.01
N ARG A 119 2.48 5.57 -5.89
CA ARG A 119 2.00 4.19 -5.79
C ARG A 119 1.21 4.04 -4.50
N LEU A 120 0.13 3.26 -4.53
CA LEU A 120 -0.70 3.00 -3.35
C LEU A 120 -0.81 1.50 -3.07
N TYR A 121 -1.10 1.18 -1.82
CA TYR A 121 -1.34 -0.16 -1.31
C TYR A 121 -2.69 -0.18 -0.58
N ALA A 122 -3.63 -0.98 -1.08
CA ALA A 122 -5.01 -1.05 -0.59
C ALA A 122 -5.53 -2.49 -0.61
N ASN A 123 -6.26 -2.90 0.42
CA ASN A 123 -6.75 -4.28 0.53
C ASN A 123 -8.07 -4.51 -0.22
N ASP A 124 -8.91 -3.48 -0.31
CA ASP A 124 -10.23 -3.54 -0.93
C ASP A 124 -10.10 -3.40 -2.45
N LEU A 125 -10.60 -4.39 -3.20
CA LEU A 125 -10.46 -4.46 -4.66
C LEU A 125 -11.25 -3.37 -5.40
N GLU A 126 -12.41 -2.94 -4.87
CA GLU A 126 -13.18 -1.84 -5.46
C GLU A 126 -12.45 -0.52 -5.27
N VAL A 127 -11.86 -0.33 -4.09
CA VAL A 127 -10.99 0.82 -3.80
C VAL A 127 -9.74 0.81 -4.69
N VAL A 128 -9.11 -0.36 -4.90
CA VAL A 128 -7.96 -0.51 -5.80
C VAL A 128 -8.30 -0.01 -7.20
N ALA A 129 -9.36 -0.56 -7.81
CA ALA A 129 -9.76 -0.20 -9.17
C ALA A 129 -10.13 1.28 -9.29
N THR A 130 -10.84 1.81 -8.29
CA THR A 130 -11.25 3.22 -8.27
C THR A 130 -10.06 4.16 -8.17
N LEU A 131 -9.15 3.92 -7.21
CA LEU A 131 -8.00 4.78 -6.98
C LEU A 131 -7.00 4.74 -8.15
N GLU A 132 -6.76 3.56 -8.74
CA GLU A 132 -5.89 3.41 -9.92
C GLU A 132 -6.43 4.21 -11.11
N SER A 133 -7.75 4.11 -11.35
CA SER A 133 -8.43 4.83 -12.42
C SER A 133 -8.34 6.35 -12.26
N ILE A 134 -8.67 6.89 -11.07
CA ILE A 134 -8.77 8.35 -10.90
C ILE A 134 -7.40 9.01 -10.70
N TYR A 135 -6.48 8.42 -9.92
CA TYR A 135 -5.18 9.03 -9.66
C TYR A 135 -4.13 8.70 -10.73
N GLY A 136 -4.41 7.75 -11.61
CA GLY A 136 -3.47 7.35 -12.67
C GLY A 136 -2.15 6.81 -12.12
N VAL A 137 -2.16 6.24 -10.91
CA VAL A 137 -0.99 5.67 -10.25
C VAL A 137 -1.23 4.20 -9.96
N PRO A 138 -0.20 3.34 -10.01
CA PRO A 138 -0.36 1.94 -9.67
C PRO A 138 -0.91 1.75 -8.25
N VAL A 139 -1.95 0.94 -8.12
CA VAL A 139 -2.48 0.52 -6.82
C VAL A 139 -2.30 -0.99 -6.69
N ARG A 140 -1.65 -1.42 -5.61
CA ARG A 140 -1.39 -2.84 -5.33
C ARG A 140 -2.26 -3.29 -4.18
N SER A 141 -2.95 -4.40 -4.33
CA SER A 141 -3.38 -5.16 -3.17
C SER A 141 -2.24 -6.05 -2.71
N PRO A 142 -2.09 -6.32 -1.40
CA PRO A 142 -1.36 -7.49 -0.99
C PRO A 142 -2.09 -8.66 -1.64
N GLY A 143 -1.49 -9.21 -2.69
CA GLY A 143 -1.96 -10.46 -3.25
C GLY A 143 -2.00 -11.45 -2.09
N CYS A 144 -3.12 -12.15 -1.94
CA CYS A 144 -2.99 -13.51 -1.45
C CYS A 144 -2.01 -14.16 -2.43
N GLU A 145 -0.79 -14.46 -2.01
CA GLU A 145 0.06 -15.39 -2.73
C GLU A 145 -0.67 -16.74 -2.69
N SER A 146 -1.66 -16.91 -3.56
CA SER A 146 -2.27 -18.20 -3.79
C SER A 146 -1.23 -19.02 -4.54
N GLY A 147 -0.44 -19.76 -3.77
CA GLY A 147 0.25 -20.95 -4.23
C GLY A 147 1.74 -20.76 -4.48
N PHE A 148 2.52 -21.28 -3.54
CA PHE A 148 3.57 -22.22 -3.90
C PHE A 148 2.97 -23.25 -4.88
N ALA A 149 2.97 -22.96 -6.18
CA ALA A 149 2.90 -23.98 -7.20
C ALA A 149 4.28 -24.66 -7.20
N THR A 150 4.52 -25.55 -6.25
CA THR A 150 5.54 -26.57 -6.44
C THR A 150 5.03 -27.41 -7.61
N SER A 151 5.52 -27.12 -8.80
CA SER A 151 5.43 -28.06 -9.90
C SER A 151 6.07 -29.34 -9.41
N SER A 152 5.25 -30.35 -9.11
CA SER A 152 5.70 -31.72 -8.91
C SER A 152 6.37 -32.14 -10.23
N ILE A 153 7.69 -31.98 -10.29
CA ILE A 153 8.49 -32.68 -11.28
C ILE A 153 8.38 -34.15 -10.90
N ALA A 154 7.51 -34.86 -11.60
CA ALA A 154 7.50 -36.32 -11.60
C ALA A 154 8.85 -36.78 -12.17
N ALA A 155 9.82 -37.00 -11.29
CA ALA A 155 11.05 -37.68 -11.64
C ALA A 155 10.70 -39.15 -11.90
N SER A 156 10.57 -39.46 -13.18
CA SER A 156 10.61 -40.83 -13.69
C SER A 156 12.01 -41.37 -13.47
N ALA A 157 12.15 -42.43 -12.67
CA ALA A 157 13.33 -43.28 -12.69
C ALA A 157 12.87 -44.75 -12.57
N GLY A 158 12.86 -45.46 -13.70
CA GLY A 158 13.10 -46.90 -13.69
C GLY A 158 14.52 -47.16 -13.16
N SER A 159 14.92 -48.35 -12.73
CA SER A 159 14.42 -49.70 -13.00
C SER A 159 15.04 -50.63 -11.94
N SER A 160 14.37 -51.74 -11.61
CA SER A 160 14.94 -53.08 -11.86
C SER A 160 13.95 -54.19 -11.43
N PRO A 161 13.87 -55.30 -12.18
CA PRO A 161 12.90 -56.36 -11.96
C PRO A 161 13.51 -57.53 -11.18
N SER A 162 12.69 -58.19 -10.37
CA SER A 162 12.94 -59.57 -9.96
C SER A 162 11.61 -60.30 -9.82
N SER A 163 11.40 -61.22 -10.77
CA SER A 163 10.27 -62.13 -10.90
C SER A 163 10.25 -63.20 -9.83
N CYS A 164 9.07 -63.70 -9.47
CA CYS A 164 8.77 -65.13 -9.25
C CYS A 164 7.24 -65.37 -9.30
N SER A 165 6.79 -65.93 -10.43
CA SER A 165 5.76 -66.98 -10.65
C SER A 165 4.46 -67.00 -9.81
N ALA A 166 3.30 -66.88 -10.47
CA ALA A 166 2.36 -67.97 -10.88
C ALA A 166 1.42 -68.44 -9.74
N ALA A 167 0.12 -68.72 -9.88
CA ALA A 167 -0.75 -69.04 -11.02
C ALA A 167 -2.25 -68.83 -10.63
N ARG A 168 -3.13 -68.78 -11.64
CA ARG A 168 -4.47 -69.44 -11.82
C ARG A 168 -5.28 -69.79 -10.54
N THR A 169 -6.62 -69.70 -10.45
CA THR A 169 -7.75 -69.69 -11.39
C THR A 169 -9.04 -69.47 -10.57
N LEU A 170 -10.15 -69.18 -11.27
CA LEU A 170 -11.54 -69.13 -10.78
C LEU A 170 -11.95 -70.28 -9.84
N SER A 171 -12.90 -70.01 -8.93
CA SER A 171 -14.13 -70.83 -8.84
C SER A 171 -15.22 -70.13 -7.99
N TRP A 172 -16.46 -70.20 -8.50
CA TRP A 172 -17.71 -69.86 -7.83
C TRP A 172 -18.00 -70.73 -6.59
N ARG A 173 -18.80 -70.23 -5.64
CA ARG A 173 -20.19 -70.67 -5.37
C ARG A 173 -20.83 -69.98 -4.17
N THR A 174 -22.14 -69.94 -4.28
CA THR A 174 -23.23 -69.39 -3.46
C THR A 174 -23.52 -70.20 -2.19
N ALA A 175 -24.44 -69.66 -1.38
CA ALA A 175 -25.22 -70.23 -0.25
C ALA A 175 -24.55 -70.06 1.13
N ALA A 176 -25.27 -69.84 2.23
CA ALA A 176 -26.69 -69.96 2.53
C ALA A 176 -27.09 -69.03 3.69
N SER A 177 -28.41 -68.86 3.82
CA SER A 177 -29.16 -68.18 4.86
C SER A 177 -28.92 -68.70 6.28
N GLY A 178 -29.20 -67.84 7.25
CA GLY A 178 -29.50 -68.12 8.64
C GLY A 178 -30.15 -66.89 9.26
#